data_AF-A0A3D0SB16-F1
#
_entry.id   AF-A0A3D0SB16-F1
#
_cell.length_a   1.000
_cell.length_b   1.000
_cell.length_c   1.000
_cell.angle_alpha   90.00
_cell.angle_beta   90.00
_cell.angle_gamma   90.00
#
_symmetry.space_group_name_H-M   'P 1'
#
loop_
_entity.id
_entity.type
_entity.pdbx_description
1 polymer ?
#
loop_
_entity_poly.entity_id
_entity_poly.type
_entity_poly.pdbx_seq_one_letter_code
_entity_poly.pdbx_strand_id
1 'polypeptide(L)' 'MAELFKDAPKTGKSPTVFAFPQVVEFLGVAGQPVQGPWPPHQEPRPDPTDIDSGPVAIPDPAGQPTDQPTAQPPGVRP' A
#
# COMPACT_ATOMS: atom_id res chain seq x y z
N MET A 1 -10.85 16.63 0.76
CA MET A 1 -9.49 16.56 1.36
C MET A 1 -8.95 17.96 1.67
N ALA A 2 -8.99 18.92 0.73
CA ALA A 2 -8.53 20.30 0.96
C ALA A 2 -9.27 21.05 2.10
N GLU A 3 -10.58 20.82 2.29
CA GLU A 3 -11.35 21.48 3.37
C GLU A 3 -10.89 21.14 4.79
N LEU A 4 -10.29 19.95 4.99
CA LEU A 4 -9.87 19.47 6.31
C LEU A 4 -8.70 20.27 6.89
N PHE A 5 -7.91 20.93 6.04
CA PHE A 5 -6.67 21.61 6.43
C PHE A 5 -6.79 23.15 6.43
N LYS A 6 -7.96 23.71 6.07
CA LYS A 6 -8.10 25.15 5.82
C LYS A 6 -7.83 26.02 7.07
N ASP A 7 -8.24 25.52 8.24
CA ASP A 7 -8.14 26.24 9.52
C ASP A 7 -7.10 25.63 10.47
N ALA A 8 -6.31 24.64 10.01
CA ALA A 8 -5.34 23.97 10.85
C ALA A 8 -4.22 24.94 11.28
N PRO A 9 -3.88 25.04 12.58
CA PRO A 9 -2.86 25.96 13.06
C PRO A 9 -1.49 25.60 12.49
N LYS A 10 -0.88 26.53 11.74
CA LYS A 10 0.43 26.38 11.09
C LYS A 10 1.60 26.54 12.05
N THR A 11 1.52 25.90 13.22
CA THR A 11 2.48 26.04 14.32
C THR A 11 3.06 24.68 14.73
N GLY A 12 4.34 24.64 15.12
CA GLY A 12 5.02 23.42 15.56
C GLY A 12 6.29 23.09 14.78
N LYS A 13 7.02 22.06 15.24
CA LYS A 13 8.35 21.68 14.71
C LYS A 13 8.32 20.89 13.41
N SER A 14 7.15 20.46 12.93
CA SER A 14 7.01 19.63 11.73
C SER A 14 6.51 20.46 10.55
N PRO A 15 7.41 21.07 9.76
CA PRO A 15 7.02 21.79 8.53
C PRO A 15 6.32 20.87 7.51
N THR A 16 6.50 19.56 7.61
CA THR A 16 5.95 18.55 6.68
C THR A 16 4.42 18.42 6.73
N VAL A 17 3.78 18.61 7.89
CA VAL A 17 2.30 18.55 8.00
C VAL A 17 1.66 19.73 7.25
N PHE A 18 2.28 20.91 7.31
CA PHE A 18 1.76 22.11 6.65
C PHE A 18 2.07 22.16 5.16
N ALA A 19 3.08 21.41 4.71
CA ALA A 19 3.41 21.25 3.30
C ALA A 19 2.57 20.16 2.61
N PHE A 20 1.73 19.41 3.36
CA PHE A 20 0.97 18.29 2.82
C PHE A 20 0.14 18.64 1.55
N PRO A 21 -0.53 19.80 1.44
CA PRO A 21 -1.20 20.18 0.20
C PRO A 21 -0.26 20.27 -1.01
N GLN A 22 0.93 20.84 -0.84
CA GLN A 22 1.94 20.94 -1.90
C GLN A 22 2.52 19.56 -2.27
N VAL A 23 2.67 18.67 -1.29
CA VAL A 23 3.09 17.28 -1.53
C VAL A 23 2.02 16.53 -2.33
N VAL A 24 0.74 16.66 -1.98
CA VAL A 24 -0.36 16.02 -2.73
C VAL A 24 -0.45 16.56 -4.15
N GLU A 25 -0.30 17.87 -4.34
CA GLU A 25 -0.25 18.50 -5.67
C GLU A 25 0.91 17.96 -6.50
N PHE A 26 2.12 17.93 -5.93
CA PHE A 26 3.29 17.36 -6.59
C PHE A 26 3.09 15.90 -6.98
N LEU A 27 2.55 15.07 -6.09
CA LEU A 27 2.27 13.66 -6.36
C LEU A 27 1.22 13.49 -7.47
N GLY A 28 0.22 14.38 -7.54
CA GLY A 28 -0.76 14.39 -8.62
C GLY A 28 -0.15 14.65 -10.00
N VAL A 29 0.85 15.55 -10.08
CA VAL A 29 1.62 15.81 -11.31
C VAL A 29 2.58 14.66 -11.62
N ALA A 30 3.32 14.18 -10.62
CA ALA A 30 4.30 13.10 -10.78
C ALA A 30 3.66 11.76 -11.17
N GLY A 31 2.40 11.54 -10.78
CA GLY A 31 1.63 10.34 -11.14
C GLY A 31 0.97 10.39 -12.52
N GLN A 32 1.08 11.49 -13.26
CA GLN A 32 0.53 11.54 -14.61
C GLN A 32 1.29 10.56 -15.53
N PRO A 33 0.60 9.93 -16.49
CA PRO A 33 1.26 9.06 -17.46
C PRO A 33 2.31 9.86 -18.24
N VAL A 34 3.49 9.26 -18.42
CA VAL A 34 4.55 9.84 -19.24
C VAL A 34 4.02 10.02 -20.66
N GLN A 35 3.86 11.27 -21.08
CA GLN A 35 3.38 11.62 -22.42
C GLN A 35 4.54 11.46 -23.42
N GLY A 36 4.37 10.60 -24.42
CA GLY A 36 5.30 10.46 -25.55
C GLY A 36 5.78 9.03 -25.79
N PRO A 37 6.50 8.79 -26.91
CA PRO A 37 7.15 7.50 -27.15
C PRO A 37 8.20 7.26 -26.08
N TRP A 38 8.32 6.00 -25.64
CA TRP A 38 9.36 5.59 -24.70
C TRP A 38 10.76 5.99 -25.21
N PRO A 39 11.70 6.34 -24.32
CA PRO A 39 13.08 6.56 -24.71
C PRO A 39 13.59 5.37 -25.52
N PRO A 40 14.41 5.57 -26.57
CA PRO A 40 14.80 4.52 -27.52
C PRO A 40 15.64 3.38 -26.92
N HIS A 41 16.07 3.52 -25.65
CA HIS A 41 16.80 2.52 -24.89
C HIS A 41 15.93 1.80 -23.84
N GLN A 42 14.63 2.13 -23.76
CA GLN A 42 13.68 1.52 -22.83
C GLN A 42 12.67 0.69 -23.63
N GLU A 43 12.51 -0.57 -23.23
CA GLU A 43 11.38 -1.39 -23.66
C GLU A 43 10.08 -0.73 -23.18
N PRO A 44 9.04 -0.60 -24.04
CA PRO A 44 7.74 -0.14 -23.60
C PRO A 44 7.24 -0.98 -22.42
N ARG A 45 6.60 -0.33 -21.44
CA ARG A 45 5.89 -1.07 -20.38
C ARG A 45 4.86 -2.00 -21.06
N PRO A 46 4.73 -3.27 -20.61
CA PRO A 46 3.63 -4.13 -21.04
C PRO A 46 2.28 -3.42 -20.86
N ASP A 47 1.34 -3.63 -21.79
CA ASP A 47 0.01 -3.02 -21.65
C ASP A 47 -0.63 -3.54 -20.36
N PRO A 48 -1.30 -2.68 -19.57
CA PRO A 48 -2.01 -3.13 -18.37
C PRO A 48 -3.03 -4.24 -18.65
N THR A 49 -3.60 -4.29 -19.86
CA THR A 49 -4.52 -5.35 -20.31
C THR A 49 -3.81 -6.64 -20.73
N ASP A 50 -2.50 -6.59 -21.00
CA ASP A 50 -1.67 -7.78 -21.24
C ASP A 50 -1.25 -8.47 -19.91
N ILE A 51 -1.44 -7.80 -18.76
CA ILE A 51 -1.17 -8.33 -17.43
C ILE A 51 -2.49 -8.80 -16.80
N ASP A 52 -3.00 -9.95 -17.25
CA ASP A 52 -4.18 -10.61 -16.66
C ASP A 52 -3.93 -11.14 -15.23
N SER A 53 -2.67 -11.19 -14.80
CA SER A 53 -2.28 -11.66 -13.47
C SER A 53 -2.07 -10.48 -12.53
N GLY A 54 -3.07 -10.18 -11.71
CA GLY A 54 -2.88 -9.33 -10.54
C GLY A 54 -1.78 -9.86 -9.60
N PRO A 55 -1.32 -9.07 -8.63
CA PRO A 55 -0.31 -9.52 -7.68
C PRO A 55 -0.76 -10.80 -6.97
N VAL A 56 0.12 -11.81 -6.91
CA VAL A 56 -0.12 -13.05 -6.16
C VAL A 56 0.24 -12.80 -4.69
N ALA A 57 -0.72 -12.97 -3.79
CA ALA A 57 -0.47 -12.91 -2.37
C ALA A 57 0.43 -14.08 -1.94
N ILE A 58 1.59 -13.78 -1.35
CA ILE A 58 2.49 -14.78 -0.76
C ILE A 58 2.17 -14.90 0.73
N PRO A 59 1.80 -16.09 1.24
CA PRO A 59 1.55 -16.29 2.67
C PRO A 59 2.80 -16.04 3.51
N ASP A 60 2.62 -15.41 4.67
CA ASP A 60 3.68 -15.26 5.68
C ASP A 60 4.03 -16.64 6.29
N PRO A 61 5.29 -17.12 6.22
CA PRO A 61 5.71 -18.38 6.83
C PRO A 61 5.45 -18.44 8.34
N ALA A 62 5.46 -17.29 9.04
CA ALA A 62 5.24 -17.21 10.48
C ALA A 62 3.76 -17.32 10.88
N GLY A 63 2.84 -17.29 9.92
CA GLY A 63 1.39 -17.33 10.14
C GLY A 63 0.78 -18.73 10.14
N GLN A 64 1.56 -19.81 10.09
CA GLN A 64 1.00 -21.17 10.18
C GLN A 64 0.30 -21.33 11.53
N PRO A 65 -1.03 -21.63 11.56
CA PRO A 65 -1.66 -22.03 12.80
C PRO A 65 -0.93 -23.28 13.29
N THR A 66 -0.23 -23.16 14.40
CA THR A 66 0.35 -24.32 15.09
C THR A 66 -0.80 -25.27 15.39
N ASP A 67 -0.82 -26.42 14.73
CA ASP A 67 -1.60 -27.57 15.13
C ASP A 67 -1.35 -27.81 16.63
N GLN A 68 -2.28 -27.39 17.49
CA GLN A 68 -2.30 -27.86 18.86
C GLN A 68 -2.98 -29.22 18.87
N PRO A 69 -2.28 -30.32 19.23
CA PRO A 69 -2.96 -31.54 19.56
C PRO A 69 -3.54 -31.36 20.97
N THR A 70 -4.82 -31.05 21.06
CA THR A 70 -5.57 -31.11 22.32
C THR A 70 -5.72 -32.59 22.71
N ALA A 71 -4.76 -33.12 23.46
CA ALA A 71 -4.90 -34.40 24.13
C ALA A 71 -5.42 -34.18 25.55
N GLN A 72 -6.68 -34.55 25.82
CA GLN A 72 -7.03 -35.10 27.14
C GLN A 72 -8.23 -36.08 27.05
N PRO A 73 -8.20 -37.25 27.73
CA PRO A 73 -9.16 -38.35 27.57
C PRO A 73 -10.46 -38.16 28.38
N PRO A 74 -11.53 -38.93 28.09
CA PRO A 74 -12.76 -38.87 28.87
C PRO A 74 -12.54 -39.41 30.29
N GLY A 75 -12.72 -38.52 31.28
CA GLY A 75 -12.72 -38.89 32.69
C GLY A 75 -13.96 -39.70 33.05
N VAL A 76 -13.74 -40.88 33.63
CA VAL A 76 -14.75 -41.70 34.32
C VAL A 76 -15.10 -41.00 35.64
N ARG A 77 -16.39 -40.78 35.90
CA ARG A 77 -16.92 -40.35 37.20
C ARG A 77 -17.55 -41.57 37.91
N PRO A 78 -17.53 -41.61 39.26
CA PRO A 78 -17.93 -42.78 40.05
C PRO A 78 -19.42 -43.12 39.92
#